data_AF-A0A6V7JJ59-F1
#
_entry.id   AF-A0A6V7JJ59-F1
#
_cell.length_a   1.000
_cell.length_b   1.000
_cell.length_c   1.000
_cell.angle_alpha   90.00
_cell.angle_beta   90.00
_cell.angle_gamma   90.00
#
_symmetry.space_group_name_H-M   'P 1'
#
loop_
_entity.id
_entity.type
_entity.pdbx_description
1 polymer ?
#
loop_
_entity_poly.entity_id
_entity_poly.type
_entity_poly.pdbx_seq_one_letter_code
_entity_poly.pdbx_strand_id
1 'polypeptide(L)' 'HYQDTNKNWVFTCQHGSSECRGNKAQACGLDAISSLNGASFEKKQSLSVDFVNCVMDAINPALAVPE' A
#
# COMPACT_ATOMS: atom_id res chain seq x y z
N HIS A 1 -4.35 -16.14 3.91
CA HIS A 1 -4.65 -15.21 5.01
C HIS A 1 -5.47 -15.95 6.05
N TYR A 2 -5.40 -15.55 7.31
CA TYR A 2 -6.17 -16.15 8.42
C TYR A 2 -6.46 -15.09 9.50
N GLN A 3 -7.31 -15.40 10.49
CA GLN A 3 -7.54 -14.53 11.64
C GLN A 3 -6.77 -15.04 12.86
N ASP A 4 -6.08 -14.14 13.59
CA ASP A 4 -5.41 -14.46 14.85
C ASP A 4 -6.41 -14.62 16.02
N THR A 5 -5.91 -14.90 17.22
CA THR A 5 -6.74 -15.03 18.44
C THR A 5 -7.51 -13.76 18.80
N ASN A 6 -7.08 -12.61 18.27
CA ASN A 6 -7.69 -11.30 18.46
C ASN A 6 -8.62 -10.91 17.29
N LYS A 7 -8.89 -11.84 16.37
CA LYS A 7 -9.68 -11.64 15.14
C LYS A 7 -9.07 -10.63 14.16
N ASN A 8 -7.76 -10.38 14.25
CA ASN A 8 -7.06 -9.57 13.25
C ASN A 8 -6.73 -10.42 12.02
N TRP A 9 -6.84 -9.82 10.83
CA TRP A 9 -6.38 -10.46 9.61
C TRP A 9 -4.85 -10.50 9.55
N VAL A 10 -4.31 -11.70 9.37
CA VAL A 10 -2.89 -11.96 9.17
C VAL A 10 -2.64 -12.41 7.73
N PHE A 11 -1.62 -11.83 7.12
CA PHE A 11 -1.20 -12.08 5.75
C PHE A 11 0.19 -12.70 5.74
N THR A 12 0.41 -13.60 4.79
CA THR A 12 1.72 -14.19 4.49
C THR A 12 2.00 -13.87 3.03
N CYS A 13 3.14 -13.24 2.78
CA CYS A 13 3.56 -12.80 1.44
C CYS A 13 4.82 -13.60 1.03
N GLN A 14 5.05 -13.72 -0.27
CA GLN A 14 6.10 -14.61 -0.82
C GLN A 14 7.52 -14.13 -0.47
N HIS A 15 7.68 -12.82 -0.28
CA HIS A 15 8.95 -12.16 0.05
C HIS A 15 9.01 -11.73 1.52
N GLY A 16 8.23 -12.38 2.39
CA GLY A 16 8.29 -12.19 3.85
C GLY A 16 7.55 -10.94 4.37
N SER A 17 7.89 -10.54 5.60
CA SER A 17 7.17 -9.48 6.33
C SER A 17 7.33 -8.09 5.71
N SER A 18 8.49 -7.79 5.12
CA SER A 18 8.75 -6.49 4.47
C SER A 18 7.83 -6.27 3.26
N GLU A 19 7.57 -7.29 2.43
CA GLU A 19 6.59 -7.19 1.34
C GLU A 19 5.16 -6.98 1.88
N CYS A 20 4.76 -7.74 2.91
CA CYS A 20 3.45 -7.53 3.52
C CYS A 20 3.29 -6.11 4.10
N ARG A 21 4.36 -5.54 4.66
CA ARG A 21 4.39 -4.15 5.15
C ARG A 21 4.28 -3.15 4.00
N GLY A 22 5.02 -3.37 2.92
CA GLY A 22 4.93 -2.61 1.67
C GLY A 22 3.52 -2.59 1.11
N ASN A 23 2.90 -3.76 0.97
CA ASN A 23 1.52 -3.90 0.48
C ASN A 23 0.51 -3.16 1.38
N LYS A 24 0.68 -3.24 2.70
CA LYS A 24 -0.16 -2.52 3.65
C LYS A 24 -0.01 -1.00 3.50
N ALA A 25 1.21 -0.49 3.39
CA ALA A 25 1.47 0.94 3.21
C ALA A 25 0.92 1.45 1.86
N GLN A 26 1.10 0.69 0.78
CA GLN A 26 0.53 1.02 -0.52
C GLN A 26 -1.00 1.08 -0.47
N ALA A 27 -1.65 0.13 0.23
CA ALA A 27 -3.10 0.17 0.43
C ALA A 27 -3.55 1.44 1.19
N CYS A 28 -2.84 1.84 2.24
CA CYS A 28 -3.11 3.09 2.96
C CYS A 28 -2.91 4.33 2.09
N GLY A 29 -1.86 4.37 1.25
CA GLY A 29 -1.62 5.49 0.34
C GLY A 29 -2.72 5.63 -0.72
N LEU A 30 -3.17 4.51 -1.29
CA LEU A 30 -4.30 4.50 -2.23
C LEU A 30 -5.61 4.93 -1.56
N ASP A 31 -5.86 4.49 -0.33
CA ASP A 31 -7.03 4.91 0.44
C ASP A 31 -7.03 6.42 0.71
N ALA A 32 -5.87 6.97 1.10
CA ALA A 32 -5.70 8.41 1.31
C ALA A 32 -5.97 9.22 0.02
N ILE A 33 -5.47 8.77 -1.14
CA ILE A 33 -5.75 9.39 -2.44
C ILE A 33 -7.24 9.32 -2.77
N SER A 34 -7.87 8.16 -2.55
CA SER A 34 -9.30 7.98 -2.80
C SER A 34 -10.18 8.89 -1.94
N SER A 35 -9.72 9.17 -0.71
CA SER A 35 -10.38 10.01 0.29
C SER A 35 -10.10 11.50 0.12
N LEU A 36 -9.33 11.93 -0.89
CA LEU A 36 -9.10 13.35 -1.15
C LEU A 36 -10.42 14.06 -1.51
N ASN A 37 -10.79 15.02 -0.68
CA ASN A 37 -11.95 15.89 -0.91
C ASN A 37 -11.63 16.91 -2.00
N GLY A 38 -12.58 17.14 -2.91
CA GLY A 38 -12.44 18.13 -3.99
C GLY A 38 -11.59 17.71 -5.19
N ALA A 39 -10.96 16.54 -5.18
CA ALA A 39 -10.29 15.97 -6.35
C ALA A 39 -11.30 15.24 -7.26
N SER A 40 -11.21 15.46 -8.58
CA SER A 40 -12.01 14.70 -9.55
C SER A 40 -11.57 13.22 -9.60
N PHE A 41 -12.40 12.37 -10.20
CA PHE A 41 -12.07 10.96 -10.40
C PHE A 41 -10.77 10.79 -11.20
N GLU A 42 -10.61 11.55 -12.29
CA GLU A 42 -9.42 11.51 -13.16
C GLU A 42 -8.17 11.91 -12.39
N LYS A 43 -8.27 12.93 -11.53
CA LYS A 43 -7.14 13.36 -10.70
C LYS A 43 -6.76 12.29 -9.67
N LYS A 44 -7.73 11.65 -9.02
CA LYS A 44 -7.48 10.56 -8.08
C LYS A 44 -6.83 9.36 -8.79
N GLN A 45 -7.33 8.99 -9.97
CA GLN A 45 -6.76 7.92 -10.77
C GLN A 45 -5.30 8.21 -11.18
N SER A 46 -5.02 9.42 -11.66
CA SER A 46 -3.66 9.84 -11.99
C SER A 46 -2.74 9.76 -10.77
N LEU A 47 -3.16 10.32 -9.64
CA LEU A 47 -2.38 10.30 -8.39
C LEU A 47 -2.12 8.87 -7.90
N SER A 48 -3.09 7.96 -8.02
CA SER A 48 -2.92 6.56 -7.64
C SER A 48 -1.84 5.86 -8.49
N VAL A 49 -1.82 6.11 -9.80
CA VAL A 49 -0.80 5.54 -10.69
C VAL A 49 0.57 6.14 -10.40
N ASP A 50 0.66 7.46 -10.24
CA ASP A 50 1.91 8.15 -9.91
C ASP A 50 2.49 7.64 -8.58
N PHE A 51 1.63 7.45 -7.58
CA PHE A 51 2.00 6.90 -6.27
C PHE A 51 2.54 5.47 -6.38
N VAL A 52 1.81 4.58 -7.08
CA VAL A 52 2.24 3.19 -7.26
C VAL A 52 3.57 3.12 -8.01
N ASN A 53 3.74 3.91 -9.08
CA ASN A 53 5.01 3.96 -9.80
C ASN A 53 6.15 4.41 -8.90
N CYS A 54 5.94 5.45 -8.09
CA CYS A 54 6.96 5.96 -7.17
C CYS A 54 7.41 4.92 -6.14
N VAL A 55 6.48 4.20 -5.49
CA VAL A 55 6.84 3.21 -4.46
C VAL A 55 7.44 1.93 -5.04
N MET A 56 7.12 1.62 -6.29
CA MET A 56 7.64 0.44 -7.00
C MET A 56 8.93 0.69 -7.77
N ASP A 57 9.35 1.95 -7.96
CA ASP A 57 10.62 2.33 -8.63
C ASP A 57 11.85 2.11 -7.72
N ALA A 58 11.65 1.89 -6.43
CA ALA A 58 12.74 1.57 -5.51
C ALA A 58 13.42 0.24 -5.88
N ILE A 59 14.76 0.19 -5.79
CA ILE A 59 15.56 -1.03 -6.01
C ILE A 59 15.07 -2.19 -5.11
N ASN A 60 14.59 -1.85 -3.91
CA ASN A 60 13.89 -2.78 -3.03
C ASN A 60 12.58 -2.13 -2.53
N PRO A 61 11.44 -2.36 -3.20
CA PRO A 61 10.15 -1.76 -2.84
C PRO A 61 9.71 -2.10 -1.41
N ALA A 62 10.15 -3.25 -0.89
CA ALA A 62 9.85 -3.69 0.46
C ALA A 62 10.52 -2.83 1.56
N LEU A 63 11.53 -2.01 1.21
CA LEU A 63 12.19 -1.06 2.12
C LEU A 63 11.71 0.39 1.95
N ALA A 64 10.76 0.66 1.05
CA ALA A 64 10.19 2.00 0.90
C ALA A 64 9.37 2.44 2.11
N VAL A 65 9.00 1.50 3.00
CA VAL A 65 8.27 1.74 4.25
C VAL A 65 9.25 1.66 5.42
N PRO A 66 9.34 2.71 6.27
CA PRO A 66 10.15 2.68 7.48
C PRO A 66 9.80 1.50 8.40
N GLU A 67 10.81 1.00 9.11
CA GLU A 67 10.68 -0.07 10.11
C GLU A 67 9.94 0.39 11.38
#